data_AF-A0A9D5STY1-F1
#
_entry.id   AF-A0A9D5STY1-F1
#
_cell.length_a   1.000
_cell.length_b   1.000
_cell.length_c   1.000
_cell.angle_alpha   90.00
_cell.angle_beta   90.00
_cell.angle_gamma   90.00
#
_symmetry.space_group_name_H-M   'P 1'
#
loop_
_entity.id
_entity.type
_entity.pdbx_description
1 polymer ?
#
loop_
_entity_poly.entity_id
_entity_poly.type
_entity_poly.pdbx_seq_one_letter_code
_entity_poly.pdbx_strand_id
1 'polypeptide(L)'
;MSNKRLLLIAVLLAAVISAAMLFTACGGEDAIDSVSPTSVSGADVSGADVSAADVQDWRELIKTEDEMAIADLLVSNCDAFNAEDIEGYMAAVYPESKAYASTKEDAEMVFEKYNLVTVIDHLTIDSIKGDTAQVTVRQTMRRREGDEEGKSFTASESTLAHTVQLIDGRWFITGTVVEKRRELTDKWARFEQFVADPGIYVVPSASDVAEEHPDEAA
;
A
#
# COMPACT_ATOMS: atom_id res chain seq x y z
N MET A 1 1.35 -33.59 29.66
CA MET A 1 1.60 -32.17 29.29
C MET A 1 0.42 -31.69 28.47
N SER A 2 -0.12 -30.53 28.82
CA SER A 2 -1.54 -30.19 28.68
C SER A 2 -1.88 -29.52 27.33
N ASN A 3 -2.92 -30.03 26.66
CA ASN A 3 -3.58 -29.45 25.48
C ASN A 3 -4.22 -28.07 25.71
N LYS A 4 -3.99 -27.43 26.86
CA LYS A 4 -4.46 -26.08 27.19
C LYS A 4 -3.59 -24.98 26.58
N ARG A 5 -2.38 -25.28 26.10
CA ARG A 5 -1.48 -24.28 25.48
C ARG A 5 -1.79 -23.98 24.01
N LEU A 6 -2.41 -24.92 23.28
CA LEU A 6 -2.77 -24.71 21.87
C LEU A 6 -4.01 -23.83 21.71
N LEU A 7 -4.92 -23.81 22.70
CA LEU A 7 -6.16 -23.03 22.61
C LEU A 7 -5.97 -21.54 22.93
N LEU A 8 -4.91 -21.16 23.65
CA LEU A 8 -4.66 -19.75 24.00
C LEU A 8 -4.06 -18.93 22.84
N ILE A 9 -3.33 -19.58 21.92
CA ILE A 9 -2.70 -18.90 20.78
C ILE A 9 -3.74 -18.55 19.70
N ALA A 10 -4.82 -19.34 19.58
CA ALA A 10 -5.90 -19.09 18.62
C ALA A 10 -6.84 -17.92 19.03
N VAL A 11 -6.86 -17.51 20.30
CA VAL A 11 -7.73 -16.41 20.78
C VAL A 11 -7.03 -15.04 20.69
N LEU A 12 -5.70 -14.99 20.72
CA LEU A 12 -4.93 -13.74 20.60
C LEU A 12 -4.89 -13.17 19.17
N LEU A 13 -5.06 -14.00 18.15
CA LEU A 13 -5.14 -13.56 16.74
C LEU A 13 -6.50 -12.94 16.36
N ALA A 14 -7.52 -13.02 17.23
CA ALA A 14 -8.83 -12.43 17.00
C ALA A 14 -9.08 -11.13 17.79
N ALA A 15 -8.10 -10.63 18.55
CA ALA A 15 -8.31 -9.52 19.50
C ALA A 15 -7.73 -8.16 19.08
N VAL A 16 -7.12 -8.03 17.89
CA VAL A 16 -6.57 -6.74 17.40
C VAL A 16 -7.54 -6.03 16.42
N ILE A 17 -8.70 -6.62 16.14
CA ILE A 17 -9.79 -5.98 15.37
C ILE A 17 -10.93 -5.64 16.34
N SER A 18 -10.76 -4.63 17.21
CA SER A 18 -11.88 -3.98 17.94
C SER A 18 -11.39 -2.78 18.74
N ALA A 19 -11.10 -1.65 18.09
CA ALA A 19 -11.03 -0.35 18.76
C ALA A 19 -11.23 0.82 17.77
N ALA A 20 -12.27 0.77 16.94
CA ALA A 20 -12.71 1.94 16.17
C ALA A 20 -14.18 1.85 15.75
N MET A 21 -15.08 1.59 16.69
CA MET A 21 -16.50 1.89 16.50
C MET A 21 -17.05 2.37 17.84
N LEU A 22 -17.38 3.66 17.91
CA LEU A 22 -18.52 4.26 18.63
C LEU A 22 -18.36 5.80 18.66
N PHE A 23 -18.60 6.43 17.51
CA PHE A 23 -19.20 7.77 17.46
C PHE A 23 -20.16 7.79 16.27
N THR A 24 -21.41 7.44 16.54
CA THR A 24 -22.52 7.73 15.63
C THR A 24 -23.71 8.12 16.49
N ALA A 25 -24.12 9.38 16.40
CA ALA A 25 -25.52 9.80 16.41
C ALA A 25 -25.60 11.32 16.30
N CYS A 26 -25.80 11.83 15.08
CA CYS A 26 -26.88 12.77 14.82
C CYS A 26 -27.12 12.91 13.31
N GLY A 27 -28.33 12.56 12.87
CA GLY A 27 -29.04 13.30 11.82
C GLY A 27 -29.11 12.66 10.44
N GLY A 28 -30.34 12.42 9.99
CA GLY A 28 -30.71 12.55 8.58
C GLY A 28 -31.19 11.28 7.90
N GLU A 29 -32.40 10.84 8.21
CA GLU A 29 -33.21 10.01 7.31
C GLU A 29 -33.56 10.83 6.06
N ASP A 30 -33.03 10.45 4.90
CA ASP A 30 -33.64 10.76 3.62
C ASP A 30 -33.56 9.54 2.71
N ALA A 31 -34.75 9.14 2.25
CA ALA A 31 -34.98 8.00 1.37
C ALA A 31 -34.33 8.24 0.00
N ILE A 32 -33.55 7.26 -0.46
CA ILE A 32 -33.09 7.20 -1.85
C ILE A 32 -33.69 5.98 -2.55
N ASP A 33 -34.28 6.30 -3.69
CA ASP A 33 -35.12 5.49 -4.55
C ASP A 33 -34.33 4.34 -5.20
N SER A 34 -35.00 3.21 -5.37
CA SER A 34 -34.41 1.99 -5.92
C SER A 34 -34.12 2.15 -7.41
N VAL A 35 -32.84 2.25 -7.77
CA VAL A 35 -32.40 2.15 -9.18
C VAL A 35 -31.95 0.71 -9.46
N SER A 36 -32.60 0.08 -10.42
CA SER A 36 -32.27 -1.28 -10.87
C SER A 36 -30.89 -1.31 -11.55
N PRO A 37 -30.06 -2.35 -11.34
CA PRO A 37 -28.77 -2.47 -12.02
C PRO A 37 -29.00 -2.78 -13.51
N THR A 38 -28.60 -1.84 -14.36
CA THR A 38 -28.43 -2.09 -15.80
C THR A 38 -27.20 -2.96 -15.99
N SER A 39 -27.41 -4.22 -16.35
CA SER A 39 -26.37 -5.12 -16.87
C SER A 39 -25.73 -4.49 -18.11
N VAL A 40 -24.48 -4.03 -17.99
CA VAL A 40 -23.65 -3.70 -19.14
C VAL A 40 -22.95 -4.98 -19.60
N SER A 41 -23.43 -5.50 -20.73
CA SER A 41 -22.87 -6.63 -21.44
C SER A 41 -21.55 -6.25 -22.10
N GLY A 42 -20.48 -6.97 -21.73
CA GLY A 42 -19.35 -7.35 -22.58
C GLY A 42 -18.81 -6.32 -23.55
N ALA A 43 -18.01 -5.37 -23.05
CA ALA A 43 -16.94 -4.78 -23.84
C ALA A 43 -15.66 -5.59 -23.57
N ASP A 44 -15.19 -6.23 -24.63
CA ASP A 44 -13.94 -6.96 -24.75
C ASP A 44 -12.78 -5.96 -24.53
N VAL A 45 -12.32 -5.83 -23.28
CA VAL A 45 -11.08 -5.09 -22.99
C VAL A 45 -9.94 -6.07 -23.20
N SER A 46 -9.60 -6.31 -24.47
CA SER A 46 -8.35 -6.94 -24.83
C SER A 46 -7.23 -6.12 -24.20
N GLY A 47 -6.48 -6.73 -23.28
CA GLY A 47 -5.33 -6.13 -22.64
C GLY A 47 -4.39 -5.58 -23.70
N ALA A 48 -4.37 -4.26 -23.82
CA ALA A 48 -3.32 -3.59 -24.57
C ALA A 48 -2.01 -3.92 -23.84
N ASP A 49 -1.08 -4.53 -24.58
CA ASP A 49 0.30 -4.75 -24.18
C ASP A 49 0.88 -3.40 -23.72
N VAL A 50 0.92 -3.18 -22.40
CA VAL A 50 1.65 -2.08 -21.80
C VAL A 50 3.11 -2.49 -21.92
N SER A 51 3.83 -1.87 -22.85
CA SER A 51 5.21 -2.26 -23.11
C SER A 51 6.08 -1.78 -21.95
N ALA A 52 7.18 -2.47 -21.67
CA ALA A 52 8.20 -1.98 -20.72
C ALA A 52 8.71 -0.56 -21.09
N ALA A 53 8.55 -0.13 -22.34
CA ALA A 53 8.88 1.23 -22.77
C ALA A 53 7.84 2.29 -22.32
N ASP A 54 6.67 1.88 -21.84
CA ASP A 54 5.63 2.76 -21.27
C ASP A 54 5.71 2.83 -19.73
N VAL A 55 6.72 2.19 -19.13
CA VAL A 55 7.10 2.45 -17.74
C VAL A 55 7.72 3.84 -17.68
N GLN A 56 6.87 4.83 -17.42
CA GLN A 56 7.34 6.16 -17.12
C GLN A 56 8.13 6.10 -15.81
N ASP A 57 9.41 6.46 -15.84
CA ASP A 57 10.22 6.59 -14.63
C ASP A 57 9.53 7.61 -13.74
N TRP A 58 8.97 7.14 -12.62
CA TRP A 58 8.24 7.98 -11.67
C TRP A 58 9.06 9.18 -11.18
N ARG A 59 10.39 9.09 -11.27
CA ARG A 59 11.30 10.20 -10.96
C ARG A 59 11.06 11.42 -11.85
N GLU A 60 10.54 11.24 -13.06
CA GLU A 60 10.20 12.35 -13.96
C GLU A 60 8.94 13.10 -13.54
N LEU A 61 8.10 12.49 -12.70
CA LEU A 61 6.83 13.07 -12.22
C LEU A 61 6.98 13.81 -10.88
N ILE A 62 8.17 13.70 -10.27
CA ILE A 62 8.54 14.37 -9.02
C ILE A 62 8.97 15.80 -9.31
N LYS A 63 8.40 16.74 -8.56
CA LYS A 63 8.59 18.17 -8.75
C LYS A 63 9.49 18.79 -7.69
N THR A 64 9.62 18.15 -6.53
CA THR A 64 10.35 18.71 -5.38
C THR A 64 11.34 17.71 -4.77
N GLU A 65 12.34 18.23 -4.06
CA GLU A 65 13.30 17.41 -3.31
C GLU A 65 12.62 16.61 -2.21
N ASP A 66 11.60 17.17 -1.56
CA ASP A 66 10.83 16.47 -0.52
C ASP A 66 10.03 15.30 -1.11
N GLU A 67 9.38 15.50 -2.27
CA GLU A 67 8.68 14.43 -2.96
C GLU A 67 9.63 13.27 -3.33
N MET A 68 10.84 13.60 -3.79
CA MET A 68 11.89 12.63 -4.07
C MET A 68 12.31 11.86 -2.83
N ALA A 69 12.59 12.57 -1.73
CA ALA A 69 13.02 11.95 -0.48
C ALA A 69 11.93 11.05 0.13
N ILE A 70 10.66 11.44 0.02
CA ILE A 70 9.52 10.64 0.50
C ILE A 70 9.32 9.39 -0.36
N ALA A 71 9.41 9.51 -1.68
CA ALA A 71 9.30 8.36 -2.58
C ALA A 71 10.47 7.39 -2.36
N ASP A 72 11.71 7.88 -2.29
CA ASP A 72 12.90 7.08 -2.00
C ASP A 72 12.80 6.36 -0.65
N LEU A 73 12.24 7.01 0.38
CA LEU A 73 11.97 6.41 1.69
C LEU A 73 11.07 5.17 1.58
N LEU A 74 9.95 5.28 0.84
CA LEU A 74 8.97 4.20 0.70
C LEU A 74 9.48 3.07 -0.19
N VAL A 75 10.20 3.41 -1.27
CA VAL A 75 10.85 2.42 -2.14
C VAL A 75 11.93 1.67 -1.37
N SER A 76 12.80 2.37 -0.65
CA SER A 76 13.85 1.73 0.17
C SER A 76 13.26 0.85 1.26
N ASN A 77 12.12 1.24 1.86
CA ASN A 77 11.42 0.41 2.82
C ASN A 77 10.88 -0.88 2.20
N CYS A 78 10.32 -0.81 0.98
CA CYS A 78 9.88 -1.98 0.21
C CYS A 78 11.06 -2.89 -0.16
N ASP A 79 12.18 -2.32 -0.60
CA ASP A 79 13.39 -3.06 -0.95
C ASP A 79 13.98 -3.77 0.26
N ALA A 80 14.03 -3.11 1.42
CA ALA A 80 14.45 -3.74 2.67
C ALA A 80 13.52 -4.89 3.07
N PHE A 81 12.20 -4.75 2.89
CA PHE A 81 11.25 -5.85 3.11
C PHE A 81 11.56 -7.03 2.18
N ASN A 82 11.79 -6.78 0.89
CA ASN A 82 12.10 -7.81 -0.10
C ASN A 82 13.45 -8.49 0.10
N ALA A 83 14.38 -7.82 0.79
CA ALA A 83 15.67 -8.35 1.20
C ALA A 83 15.63 -9.04 2.58
N GLU A 84 14.47 -9.06 3.24
CA GLU A 84 14.31 -9.52 4.64
C GLU A 84 15.25 -8.78 5.61
N ASP A 85 15.60 -7.53 5.29
CA ASP A 85 16.47 -6.67 6.09
C ASP A 85 15.63 -5.90 7.12
N ILE A 86 15.53 -6.46 8.33
CA ILE A 86 14.77 -5.85 9.41
C ILE A 86 15.35 -4.50 9.87
N GLU A 87 16.67 -4.31 9.78
CA GLU A 87 17.30 -3.04 10.18
C GLU A 87 16.98 -1.95 9.15
N GLY A 88 17.13 -2.26 7.87
CA GLY A 88 16.74 -1.37 6.77
C GLY A 88 15.24 -1.05 6.78
N TYR A 89 14.39 -2.05 7.02
CA TYR A 89 12.93 -1.86 7.09
C TYR A 89 12.56 -0.90 8.24
N MET A 90 13.09 -1.15 9.44
CA MET A 90 12.80 -0.32 10.61
C MET A 90 13.50 1.05 10.58
N ALA A 91 14.55 1.24 9.77
CA ALA A 91 15.20 2.54 9.61
C ALA A 91 14.30 3.58 8.91
N ALA A 92 13.26 3.14 8.19
CA ALA A 92 12.26 4.02 7.60
C ALA A 92 11.14 4.41 8.59
N VAL A 93 10.99 3.68 9.70
CA VAL A 93 9.93 3.88 10.69
C VAL A 93 10.46 4.74 11.84
N TYR A 94 9.70 5.75 12.26
CA TYR A 94 10.13 6.60 13.36
C TYR A 94 10.26 5.80 14.68
N PRO A 95 11.45 5.79 15.32
CA PRO A 95 11.73 4.94 16.48
C PRO A 95 10.89 5.24 17.71
N GLU A 96 10.41 6.48 17.88
CA GLU A 96 9.53 6.84 19.00
C GLU A 96 8.04 6.74 18.64
N SER A 97 7.70 6.26 17.44
CA SER A 97 6.30 6.01 17.08
C SER A 97 5.72 4.90 17.96
N LYS A 98 4.44 5.04 18.35
CA LYS A 98 3.75 4.04 19.17
C LYS A 98 3.67 2.66 18.52
N ALA A 99 3.75 2.61 17.19
CA ALA A 99 3.66 1.38 16.40
C ALA A 99 5.03 0.70 16.18
N TYR A 100 6.16 1.34 16.52
CA TYR A 100 7.50 0.85 16.16
C TYR A 100 7.76 -0.59 16.59
N ALA A 101 7.49 -0.92 17.86
CA ALA A 101 7.72 -2.26 18.40
C ALA A 101 6.84 -3.31 17.71
N SER A 102 5.53 -3.04 17.56
CA SER A 102 4.62 -3.97 16.88
C SER A 102 4.98 -4.15 15.41
N THR A 103 5.39 -3.08 14.72
CA THR A 103 5.81 -3.15 13.32
C THR A 103 7.04 -4.03 13.16
N LYS A 104 8.02 -3.93 14.06
CA LYS A 104 9.20 -4.80 14.06
C LYS A 104 8.83 -6.26 14.30
N GLU A 105 8.04 -6.54 15.32
CA GLU A 105 7.60 -7.91 15.66
C GLU A 105 6.82 -8.55 14.50
N ASP A 106 5.92 -7.80 13.86
CA ASP A 106 5.14 -8.28 12.71
C ASP A 106 6.02 -8.55 11.49
N ALA A 107 6.99 -7.67 11.20
CA ALA A 107 7.92 -7.86 10.09
C ALA A 107 8.83 -9.08 10.30
N GLU A 108 9.43 -9.24 11.48
CA GLU A 108 10.24 -10.42 11.83
C GLU A 108 9.43 -11.70 11.72
N MET A 109 8.18 -11.69 12.20
CA MET A 109 7.27 -12.82 12.12
C MET A 109 6.90 -13.18 10.67
N VAL A 110 6.80 -12.19 9.78
CA VAL A 110 6.57 -12.43 8.36
C VAL A 110 7.81 -13.04 7.71
N PHE A 111 9.01 -12.47 7.93
CA PHE A 111 10.27 -12.98 7.40
C PHE A 111 10.57 -14.41 7.87
N GLU A 112 10.26 -14.74 9.12
CA GLU A 112 10.46 -16.11 9.64
C GLU A 112 9.51 -17.12 8.97
N LYS A 113 8.29 -16.72 8.62
CA LYS A 113 7.22 -17.65 8.23
C LYS A 113 7.00 -17.78 6.74
N TYR A 114 7.39 -16.78 5.97
CA TYR A 114 7.02 -16.66 4.56
C TYR A 114 8.16 -16.06 3.75
N ASN A 115 8.46 -16.64 2.59
CA ASN A 115 9.31 -16.02 1.59
C ASN A 115 8.42 -15.20 0.62
N LEU A 116 8.22 -13.94 0.95
CA LEU A 116 7.34 -13.04 0.20
C LEU A 116 8.14 -12.06 -0.65
N VAL A 117 7.45 -11.49 -1.63
CA VAL A 117 7.87 -10.31 -2.37
C VAL A 117 6.71 -9.32 -2.38
N THR A 118 7.03 -8.06 -2.13
CA THR A 118 6.15 -6.91 -2.19
C THR A 118 6.57 -6.04 -3.37
N VAL A 119 5.60 -5.53 -4.12
CA VAL A 119 5.81 -4.58 -5.20
C VAL A 119 4.94 -3.37 -4.95
N ILE A 120 5.50 -2.17 -5.07
CA ILE A 120 4.74 -0.93 -5.08
C ILE A 120 4.19 -0.76 -6.50
N ASP A 121 2.89 -0.97 -6.66
CA ASP A 121 2.20 -0.80 -7.94
C ASP A 121 1.91 0.68 -8.23
N HIS A 122 1.76 1.48 -7.18
CA HIS A 122 1.39 2.89 -7.27
C HIS A 122 1.83 3.66 -6.03
N LEU A 123 2.28 4.90 -6.21
CA LEU A 123 2.63 5.81 -5.13
C LEU A 123 2.13 7.22 -5.45
N THR A 124 1.34 7.81 -4.58
CA THR A 124 0.83 9.17 -4.76
C THR A 124 1.15 9.98 -3.52
N ILE A 125 1.85 11.11 -3.70
CA ILE A 125 2.06 12.07 -2.61
C ILE A 125 0.85 12.99 -2.60
N ASP A 126 -0.09 12.71 -1.71
CA ASP A 126 -1.39 13.38 -1.67
C ASP A 126 -1.26 14.84 -1.22
N SER A 127 -0.39 15.10 -0.23
CA SER A 127 -0.07 16.45 0.21
C SER A 127 1.23 16.52 1.01
N ILE A 128 1.89 17.68 0.96
CA ILE A 128 3.00 18.06 1.85
C ILE A 128 2.61 19.38 2.53
N LYS A 129 2.72 19.43 3.87
CA LYS A 129 2.37 20.59 4.70
C LYS A 129 3.44 20.82 5.77
N GLY A 130 4.47 21.59 5.40
CA GLY A 130 5.66 21.75 6.23
C GLY A 130 6.33 20.39 6.44
N ASP A 131 6.53 20.01 7.70
CA ASP A 131 7.26 18.80 8.08
C ASP A 131 6.39 17.52 8.08
N THR A 132 5.27 17.51 7.37
CA THR A 132 4.34 16.37 7.32
C THR A 132 3.80 16.15 5.91
N ALA A 133 3.75 14.89 5.49
CA ALA A 133 3.16 14.47 4.23
C ALA A 133 2.16 13.32 4.41
N GLN A 134 1.19 13.26 3.50
CA GLN A 134 0.28 12.12 3.34
C GLN A 134 0.59 11.46 2.01
N VAL A 135 0.73 10.14 2.02
CA VAL A 135 1.11 9.36 0.85
C VAL A 135 0.23 8.12 0.73
N THR A 136 -0.35 7.92 -0.43
CA THR A 136 -1.11 6.72 -0.76
C THR A 136 -0.23 5.75 -1.55
N VAL A 137 -0.10 4.52 -1.07
CA VAL A 137 0.64 3.45 -1.74
C VAL A 137 -0.30 2.31 -2.08
N ARG A 138 -0.32 1.88 -3.34
CA ARG A 138 -0.90 0.57 -3.71
C ARG A 138 0.24 -0.42 -3.85
N GLN A 139 0.13 -1.54 -3.16
CA GLN A 139 1.13 -2.59 -3.22
C GLN A 139 0.51 -3.97 -3.37
N THR A 140 1.25 -4.85 -4.01
CA THR A 140 0.93 -6.26 -4.17
C THR A 140 1.95 -7.09 -3.42
N MET A 141 1.48 -7.99 -2.56
CA MET A 141 2.30 -8.95 -1.83
C MET A 141 1.96 -10.36 -2.28
N ARG A 142 2.98 -11.14 -2.63
CA ARG A 142 2.86 -12.52 -3.10
C ARG A 142 4.05 -13.35 -2.63
N ARG A 143 3.97 -14.66 -2.82
CA ARG A 143 5.14 -15.53 -2.62
C ARG A 143 6.21 -15.26 -3.66
N ARG A 144 7.47 -15.42 -3.26
CA ARG A 144 8.58 -15.50 -4.21
C ARG A 144 8.45 -16.76 -5.06
N GLU A 145 8.84 -16.66 -6.33
CA GLU A 145 8.87 -17.81 -7.24
C GLU A 145 9.84 -18.88 -6.73
N GLY A 146 9.45 -20.16 -6.87
CA GLY A 146 10.25 -21.30 -6.42
C GLY A 146 10.15 -21.63 -4.93
N ASP A 147 9.41 -20.86 -4.12
CA ASP A 147 9.12 -21.22 -2.73
C ASP A 147 7.92 -22.19 -2.64
N GLU A 148 8.24 -23.50 -2.66
CA GLU A 148 7.28 -24.58 -2.40
C GLU A 148 7.16 -24.92 -0.90
N GLU A 149 8.07 -24.43 -0.05
CA GLU A 149 8.18 -24.84 1.36
C GLU A 149 7.38 -23.95 2.33
N GLY A 150 6.94 -22.76 1.91
CA GLY A 150 6.15 -21.84 2.73
C GLY A 150 4.69 -22.26 3.01
N LYS A 151 4.19 -21.94 4.21
CA LYS A 151 2.76 -22.05 4.59
C LYS A 151 1.88 -21.31 3.59
N SER A 152 0.69 -21.85 3.27
CA SER A 152 -0.29 -21.24 2.32
C SER A 152 -0.39 -19.72 2.54
N PHE A 153 0.05 -18.93 1.56
CA PHE A 153 -0.09 -17.48 1.55
C PHE A 153 -0.90 -17.11 0.32
N THR A 154 -2.04 -16.46 0.54
CA THR A 154 -2.86 -15.92 -0.54
C THR A 154 -2.30 -14.58 -0.93
N ALA A 155 -1.94 -14.42 -2.21
CA ALA A 155 -1.50 -13.12 -2.73
C ALA A 155 -2.55 -12.05 -2.43
N SER A 156 -2.12 -10.82 -2.18
CA SER A 156 -3.03 -9.74 -1.84
C SER A 156 -2.57 -8.42 -2.43
N GLU A 157 -3.53 -7.58 -2.77
CA GLU A 157 -3.32 -6.17 -3.09
C GLU A 157 -3.83 -5.35 -1.91
N SER A 158 -3.06 -4.35 -1.48
CA SER A 158 -3.44 -3.42 -0.43
C SER A 158 -3.23 -1.97 -0.87
N THR A 159 -4.13 -1.09 -0.46
CA THR A 159 -3.96 0.37 -0.50
C THR A 159 -3.65 0.84 0.91
N LEU A 160 -2.53 1.53 1.07
CA LEU A 160 -1.99 2.04 2.32
C LEU A 160 -2.00 3.56 2.29
N ALA A 161 -2.49 4.19 3.35
CA ALA A 161 -2.31 5.61 3.61
C ALA A 161 -1.20 5.78 4.66
N HIS A 162 -0.06 6.32 4.24
CA HIS A 162 1.08 6.63 5.09
C HIS A 162 1.04 8.08 5.54
N THR A 163 1.31 8.30 6.83
CA THR A 163 1.70 9.61 7.35
C THR A 163 3.21 9.64 7.53
N VAL A 164 3.87 10.56 6.82
CA VAL A 164 5.33 10.73 6.82
C VAL A 164 5.67 12.07 7.48
N GLN A 165 6.69 12.13 8.31
CA GLN A 165 7.13 13.36 8.98
C GLN A 165 8.63 13.60 8.80
N LEU A 166 9.01 14.85 8.60
CA LEU A 166 10.39 15.31 8.56
C LEU A 166 10.85 15.57 10.00
N ILE A 167 11.79 14.76 10.48
CA ILE A 167 12.31 14.84 11.85
C ILE A 167 13.83 14.90 11.76
N ASP A 168 14.43 15.95 12.31
CA ASP A 168 15.88 16.20 12.27
C ASP A 168 16.48 16.14 10.85
N GLY A 169 15.74 16.65 9.87
CA GLY A 169 16.16 16.70 8.47
C GLY A 169 16.04 15.37 7.71
N ARG A 170 15.34 14.37 8.26
CA ARG A 170 15.06 13.09 7.61
C ARG A 170 13.57 12.74 7.66
N TRP A 171 13.03 12.28 6.55
CA TRP A 171 11.66 11.78 6.48
C TRP A 171 11.53 10.39 7.11
N PHE A 172 10.47 10.17 7.89
CA PHE A 172 10.12 8.90 8.52
C PHE A 172 8.64 8.56 8.35
N ILE A 173 8.34 7.27 8.21
CA ILE A 173 6.97 6.74 8.35
C ILE A 173 6.60 6.82 9.83
N THR A 174 5.57 7.59 10.16
CA THR A 174 5.08 7.77 11.55
C THR A 174 3.72 7.12 11.79
N GLY A 175 3.01 6.79 10.72
CA GLY A 175 1.74 6.05 10.76
C GLY A 175 1.44 5.41 9.42
N THR A 176 0.71 4.30 9.46
CA THR A 176 0.19 3.61 8.27
C THR A 176 -1.19 3.07 8.57
N VAL A 177 -2.14 3.30 7.66
CA VAL A 177 -3.48 2.73 7.71
C VAL A 177 -3.68 1.89 6.46
N VAL A 178 -4.17 0.66 6.62
CA VAL A 178 -4.64 -0.16 5.49
C VAL A 178 -6.05 0.28 5.15
N GLU A 179 -6.22 1.03 4.07
CA GLU A 179 -7.54 1.52 3.65
C GLU A 179 -8.35 0.42 2.96
N LYS A 180 -7.67 -0.36 2.12
CA LYS A 180 -8.28 -1.44 1.35
C LYS A 180 -7.31 -2.61 1.27
N ARG A 181 -7.86 -3.81 1.39
CA ARG A 181 -7.14 -5.05 1.11
C ARG A 181 -8.06 -6.00 0.36
N ARG A 182 -7.54 -6.65 -0.68
CA ARG A 182 -8.23 -7.74 -1.37
C ARG A 182 -7.27 -8.89 -1.62
N GLU A 183 -7.79 -10.10 -1.47
CA GLU A 183 -7.09 -11.32 -1.88
C GLU A 183 -7.12 -11.42 -3.41
N LEU A 184 -5.99 -11.78 -3.99
CA LEU A 184 -5.85 -12.09 -5.40
C LEU A 184 -6.09 -13.60 -5.55
N THR A 185 -7.16 -13.97 -6.23
CA THR A 185 -7.43 -15.37 -6.58
C THR A 185 -6.51 -15.80 -7.72
N ASP A 186 -6.26 -17.11 -7.86
CA ASP A 186 -5.29 -17.71 -8.81
C ASP A 186 -5.37 -17.21 -10.26
N LYS A 187 -6.52 -16.68 -10.68
CA LYS A 187 -6.71 -16.11 -12.03
C LYS A 187 -5.93 -14.79 -12.23
N TRP A 188 -5.58 -14.08 -11.16
CA TRP A 188 -4.79 -12.84 -11.17
C TRP A 188 -3.32 -13.07 -10.80
N ALA A 189 -2.98 -14.19 -10.14
CA ALA A 189 -1.60 -14.57 -9.85
C ALA A 189 -0.77 -14.84 -11.11
N ARG A 190 -1.44 -15.09 -12.24
CA ARG A 190 -0.84 -15.32 -13.57
C ARG A 190 -0.62 -14.07 -14.42
N PHE A 191 -0.78 -12.86 -13.88
CA PHE A 191 -0.26 -11.64 -14.50
C PHE A 191 1.28 -11.58 -14.38
N GLU A 192 1.94 -12.68 -14.78
CA GLU A 192 3.38 -12.92 -14.77
C GLU A 192 4.15 -11.97 -15.71
N GLN A 193 3.45 -11.18 -16.52
CA GLN A 193 4.05 -10.36 -17.57
C GLN A 193 4.38 -8.93 -17.13
N PHE A 194 3.86 -8.47 -15.98
CA PHE A 194 4.09 -7.09 -15.51
C PHE A 194 5.31 -6.93 -14.59
N VAL A 195 5.93 -8.03 -14.14
CA VAL A 195 7.04 -8.00 -13.17
C VAL A 195 8.41 -8.13 -13.82
N ALA A 196 8.48 -8.11 -15.15
CA ALA A 196 9.76 -8.02 -15.86
C ALA A 196 10.34 -6.60 -15.84
N ASP A 197 9.55 -5.60 -15.43
CA ASP A 197 10.01 -4.21 -15.27
C ASP A 197 9.28 -3.54 -14.09
N PRO A 198 9.89 -3.41 -12.90
CA PRO A 198 9.27 -2.80 -11.72
C PRO A 198 9.18 -1.28 -11.88
N GLY A 199 8.29 -0.85 -12.76
CA GLY A 199 7.85 0.53 -12.87
C GLY A 199 6.96 0.89 -11.69
N ILE A 200 7.48 1.63 -10.73
CA ILE A 200 6.64 2.36 -9.78
C ILE A 200 5.91 3.43 -10.61
N TYR A 201 4.58 3.46 -10.54
CA TYR A 201 3.80 4.53 -11.12
C TYR A 201 3.53 5.58 -10.05
N VAL A 202 4.24 6.71 -10.10
CA VAL A 202 3.84 7.88 -9.34
C VAL A 202 2.77 8.62 -10.12
N VAL A 203 1.62 8.92 -9.53
CA VAL A 203 0.65 9.81 -10.18
C VAL A 203 0.67 11.16 -9.48
N PRO A 204 0.79 12.27 -10.24
CA PRO A 204 0.76 13.61 -9.65
C PRO A 204 -0.54 13.82 -8.86
N SER A 205 -0.44 14.54 -7.75
CA SER A 205 -1.60 14.85 -6.91
C SER A 205 -2.70 15.52 -7.72
N ALA A 206 -3.98 15.24 -7.39
CA ALA A 206 -5.13 15.84 -8.07
C ALA A 206 -5.13 17.38 -8.03
N SER A 207 -4.40 18.00 -7.11
CA SER A 207 -4.21 19.46 -7.07
C SER A 207 -3.41 20.02 -8.24
N ASP A 208 -2.61 19.18 -8.92
CA ASP A 208 -1.68 19.60 -9.97
C ASP A 208 -2.30 19.55 -11.37
N VAL A 209 -3.52 19.03 -11.50
CA VAL A 209 -4.28 18.96 -12.76
C VAL A 209 -5.22 20.17 -12.90
N ALA A 210 -5.24 21.07 -11.92
CA ALA A 210 -5.97 22.32 -12.02
C ALA A 210 -5.07 23.43 -12.61
N GLU A 211 -5.51 23.99 -13.73
CA GLU A 211 -5.04 25.20 -14.43
C GLU A 211 -4.23 24.97 -15.73
N GLU A 212 -4.95 24.65 -16.81
CA GLU A 212 -4.77 25.34 -18.10
C GLU A 212 -6.04 25.15 -18.96
N HIS A 213 -7.12 25.84 -18.57
CA HIS A 213 -8.15 26.22 -19.52
C HIS A 213 -7.82 27.64 -19.98
N PRO A 214 -7.13 27.85 -21.12
CA PRO A 214 -7.04 29.17 -21.69
C PRO A 214 -8.46 29.63 -22.05
N ASP A 215 -8.82 30.81 -21.56
CA ASP A 215 -9.99 31.57 -21.97
C ASP A 215 -10.15 31.52 -23.49
N GLU A 216 -11.12 30.73 -23.97
CA GLU A 216 -11.57 30.83 -25.35
C GLU A 216 -12.56 32.00 -25.42
N ALA A 217 -11.99 33.18 -25.64
CA ALA A 217 -12.72 34.37 -26.02
C ALA A 217 -13.21 34.24 -27.48
N ALA A 218 -14.53 34.16 -27.67
CA ALA A 218 -15.27 34.75 -28.79
C ALA A 218 -16.78 34.80 -28.50
#